data_AF-A0A821BRU8-F1
#
_entry.id   AF-A0A821BRU8-F1
#
_cell.length_a   1.000
_cell.length_b   1.000
_cell.length_c   1.000
_cell.angle_alpha   90.00
_cell.angle_beta   90.00
_cell.angle_gamma   90.00
#
_symmetry.space_group_name_H-M   'P 1'
#
loop_
_entity.id
_entity.type
_entity.pdbx_description
1 polymer ?
#
loop_
_entity_poly.entity_id
_entity_poly.type
_entity_poly.pdbx_seq_one_letter_code
_entity_poly.pdbx_strand_id
1 'polypeptide(L)'
;ISSFTVSCIFVENIFDLQAHSITILPELFSRYEDHRDSILDDILLSIVRLPTSKKSLRCYRLPSGESIQMFTALIMHLIHSPVQTINSNITDAGNELNLLNTYSIGQNIAYKFLTLFFRSCGTKQGEDDYRIIFENFLADLLTTANRPEWPSSEILLTLLSRILMKNFSNQSLPIQTRLQSLEYLGSVAAQLRKDTIEIDVLNSRENQERIDQVIHKTLLSIETDEDILEVYKTDPLRHHRSLIIYLNELSQSEPTGHFAKMFHIGQWLRDINLTIERLNQTLTRRVKPSNHAELVDVDTDESIDNNNPSNPTITVDDEIEFKKSEKLTILKMLTLPITIRKQQRYTLDIDYDDICLLMRYLTSNRPFLKTFDVYLKQLAAVFQSEAGTNIRSKAMKCLCTVVEADPTILGRNDIKSCVKVGLTDKSVSVREAAIDLIGRYIVHKQLLILQYYDVLCERSIDTGKQRFVSDG
;
A
#
# COMPACT_ATOMS: atom_id res chain seq x y z
N ILE A 1 14.16 -17.34 24.19
CA ILE A 1 13.58 -15.97 24.24
C ILE A 1 12.57 -15.79 23.12
N SER A 2 12.96 -15.95 21.85
CA SER A 2 12.05 -15.87 20.68
C SER A 2 10.75 -16.67 20.82
N SER A 3 10.83 -17.95 21.19
CA SER A 3 9.64 -18.81 21.37
C SER A 3 8.68 -18.29 22.46
N PHE A 4 9.20 -17.74 23.56
CA PHE A 4 8.39 -17.14 24.62
C PHE A 4 7.70 -15.86 24.14
N THR A 5 8.44 -14.96 23.48
CA THR A 5 7.89 -13.70 22.95
C THR A 5 6.85 -13.96 21.86
N VAL A 6 7.05 -14.96 21.00
CA VAL A 6 6.07 -15.39 20.00
C VAL A 6 4.79 -15.88 20.69
N SER A 7 4.91 -16.72 21.72
CA SER A 7 3.75 -17.25 22.46
C SER A 7 2.90 -16.15 23.11
N CYS A 8 3.52 -15.08 23.61
CA CYS A 8 2.81 -13.97 24.25
C CYS A 8 1.84 -13.24 23.29
N ILE A 9 2.12 -13.24 21.99
CA ILE A 9 1.31 -12.56 20.98
C ILE A 9 -0.06 -13.24 20.79
N PHE A 10 -0.15 -14.53 21.09
CA PHE A 10 -1.35 -15.35 20.87
C PHE A 10 -2.21 -15.54 22.12
N VAL A 11 -1.86 -14.92 23.25
CA VAL A 11 -2.61 -15.04 24.51
C VAL A 11 -3.45 -13.78 24.73
N GLU A 12 -4.73 -13.96 25.05
CA GLU A 12 -5.63 -12.83 25.35
C GLU A 12 -5.29 -12.15 26.69
N ASN A 13 -5.62 -10.85 26.81
CA ASN A 13 -5.59 -10.08 28.06
C ASN A 13 -4.20 -9.86 28.70
N ILE A 14 -3.12 -9.93 27.93
CA ILE A 14 -1.75 -9.63 28.40
C ILE A 14 -1.09 -8.50 27.60
N PHE A 15 -1.81 -7.37 27.45
CA PHE A 15 -1.44 -6.28 26.53
C PHE A 15 -0.05 -5.69 26.80
N ASP A 16 0.33 -5.50 28.06
CA ASP A 16 1.65 -4.94 28.40
C ASP A 16 2.77 -5.89 27.96
N LEU A 17 2.59 -7.20 28.18
CA LEU A 17 3.58 -8.20 27.78
C LEU A 17 3.65 -8.36 26.25
N GLN A 18 2.51 -8.21 25.57
CA GLN A 18 2.45 -8.15 24.10
C GLN A 18 3.19 -6.94 23.56
N ALA A 19 3.00 -5.75 24.15
CA ALA A 19 3.70 -4.53 23.74
C ALA A 19 5.23 -4.68 23.88
N HIS A 20 5.72 -5.26 24.98
CA HIS A 20 7.15 -5.56 25.13
C HIS A 20 7.64 -6.66 24.18
N SER A 21 6.79 -7.64 23.86
CA SER A 21 7.14 -8.69 22.88
C SER A 21 7.26 -8.12 21.46
N ILE A 22 6.43 -7.12 21.12
CA ILE A 22 6.47 -6.41 19.84
C ILE A 22 7.74 -5.57 19.69
N THR A 23 8.37 -5.12 20.77
CA THR A 23 9.65 -4.40 20.68
C THR A 23 10.85 -5.35 20.68
N ILE A 24 10.82 -6.41 21.49
CA ILE A 24 11.94 -7.36 21.63
C ILE A 24 12.08 -8.26 20.40
N LEU A 25 10.98 -8.78 19.85
CA LEU A 25 11.08 -9.78 18.77
C LEU A 25 11.68 -9.19 17.49
N PRO A 26 11.29 -8.00 16.99
CA PRO A 26 11.95 -7.36 15.85
C PRO A 26 13.44 -7.10 16.07
N GLU A 27 13.85 -6.80 17.29
CA GLU A 27 15.25 -6.57 17.66
C GLU A 27 16.08 -7.87 17.71
N LEU A 28 15.46 -9.00 18.08
CA LEU A 28 16.08 -10.32 17.92
C LEU A 28 16.15 -10.70 16.44
N PHE A 29 15.08 -10.43 15.70
CA PHE A 29 14.94 -10.77 14.30
C PHE A 29 15.91 -9.99 13.40
N SER A 30 16.22 -8.74 13.77
CA SER A 30 17.20 -7.91 13.08
C SER A 30 18.61 -8.45 13.25
N ARG A 31 18.99 -8.82 14.49
CA ARG A 31 20.35 -9.28 14.85
C ARG A 31 20.68 -10.70 14.44
N TYR A 32 19.73 -11.63 14.48
CA TYR A 32 20.01 -13.06 14.31
C TYR A 32 19.38 -13.61 13.02
N GLU A 33 20.12 -13.52 11.92
CA GLU A 33 19.64 -13.88 10.58
C GLU A 33 19.23 -15.36 10.48
N ASP A 34 20.04 -16.26 11.06
CA ASP A 34 19.82 -17.71 11.02
C ASP A 34 18.52 -18.16 11.72
N HIS A 35 17.97 -17.32 12.61
CA HIS A 35 16.76 -17.62 13.36
C HIS A 35 15.48 -17.04 12.72
N ARG A 36 15.60 -16.19 11.69
CA ARG A 36 14.44 -15.52 11.07
C ARG A 36 13.40 -16.51 10.55
N ASP A 37 13.86 -17.56 9.88
CA ASP A 37 12.97 -18.60 9.33
C ASP A 37 12.26 -19.38 10.43
N SER A 38 12.97 -19.79 11.48
CA SER A 38 12.36 -20.47 12.62
C SER A 38 11.32 -19.61 13.33
N ILE A 39 11.57 -18.30 13.47
CA ILE A 39 10.61 -17.37 14.09
C ILE A 39 9.36 -17.23 13.22
N LEU A 40 9.52 -17.07 11.91
CA LEU A 40 8.39 -16.96 10.98
C LEU A 40 7.55 -18.25 10.97
N ASP A 41 8.21 -19.41 10.97
CA ASP A 41 7.52 -20.70 11.00
C ASP A 41 6.74 -20.88 12.32
N ASP A 42 7.33 -20.54 13.47
CA ASP A 42 6.66 -20.59 14.77
C ASP A 42 5.43 -19.67 14.82
N ILE A 43 5.53 -18.47 14.25
CA ILE A 43 4.41 -17.52 14.14
C ILE A 43 3.31 -18.12 13.26
N LEU A 44 3.65 -18.61 12.06
CA LEU A 44 2.69 -19.18 11.10
C LEU A 44 1.97 -20.41 11.66
N LEU A 45 2.68 -21.29 12.39
CA LEU A 45 2.11 -22.45 13.06
C LEU A 45 1.15 -22.07 14.20
N SER A 46 1.31 -20.88 14.77
CA SER A 46 0.52 -20.40 15.91
C SER A 46 -0.69 -19.53 15.50
N ILE A 47 -0.85 -19.19 14.22
CA ILE A 47 -1.90 -18.28 13.71
C ILE A 47 -3.32 -18.70 14.14
N VAL A 48 -3.63 -20.00 14.14
CA VAL A 48 -4.98 -20.50 14.52
C VAL A 48 -5.34 -20.15 15.97
N ARG A 49 -4.35 -19.89 16.82
CA ARG A 49 -4.56 -19.51 18.22
C ARG A 49 -4.93 -18.04 18.38
N LEU A 50 -4.90 -17.25 17.31
CA LEU A 50 -5.29 -15.84 17.39
C LEU A 50 -6.75 -15.71 17.79
N PRO A 51 -7.08 -14.75 18.66
CA PRO A 51 -8.46 -14.49 19.01
C PRO A 51 -9.22 -14.05 17.76
N THR A 52 -10.37 -14.65 17.50
CA THR A 52 -11.31 -14.24 16.45
C THR A 52 -12.53 -13.49 17.02
N SER A 53 -12.67 -13.48 18.34
CA SER A 53 -13.71 -12.74 19.06
C SER A 53 -13.51 -11.22 18.88
N LYS A 54 -14.60 -10.50 18.64
CA LYS A 54 -14.57 -9.03 18.46
C LYS A 54 -14.15 -8.27 19.72
N LYS A 55 -14.31 -8.85 20.91
CA LYS A 55 -13.85 -8.24 22.16
C LYS A 55 -12.32 -8.30 22.19
N SER A 56 -11.66 -7.16 22.38
CA SER A 56 -10.20 -7.03 22.51
C SER A 56 -9.36 -7.61 21.35
N LEU A 57 -9.89 -7.59 20.12
CA LEU A 57 -9.16 -8.05 18.94
C LEU A 57 -8.02 -7.09 18.55
N ARG A 58 -8.33 -5.79 18.54
CA ARG A 58 -7.44 -4.71 18.09
C ARG A 58 -6.96 -3.91 19.29
N CYS A 59 -5.85 -4.33 19.86
CA CYS A 59 -5.31 -3.76 21.09
C CYS A 59 -4.05 -2.92 20.89
N TYR A 60 -3.47 -2.92 19.69
CA TYR A 60 -2.38 -2.02 19.36
C TYR A 60 -2.97 -0.68 18.91
N ARG A 61 -2.80 0.37 19.72
CA ARG A 61 -3.40 1.69 19.46
C ARG A 61 -2.50 2.51 18.54
N LEU A 62 -3.07 3.02 17.46
CA LEU A 62 -2.39 3.93 16.53
C LEU A 62 -2.49 5.38 17.03
N PRO A 63 -1.56 6.27 16.61
CA PRO A 63 -1.65 7.69 16.93
C PRO A 63 -2.91 8.37 16.37
N SER A 64 -3.49 7.85 15.27
CA SER A 64 -4.78 8.30 14.73
C SER A 64 -5.98 8.04 15.65
N GLY A 65 -5.80 7.29 16.73
CA GLY A 65 -6.89 6.85 17.62
C GLY A 65 -7.54 5.54 17.17
N GLU A 66 -7.27 5.07 15.96
CA GLU A 66 -7.63 3.73 15.49
C GLU A 66 -6.79 2.67 16.22
N SER A 67 -7.13 1.39 16.06
CA SER A 67 -6.35 0.30 16.64
C SER A 67 -6.25 -0.84 15.63
N ILE A 68 -5.19 -1.63 15.72
CA ILE A 68 -4.95 -2.82 14.91
C ILE A 68 -4.63 -4.02 15.81
N GLN A 69 -4.59 -5.23 15.24
CA GLN A 69 -4.17 -6.42 15.95
C GLN A 69 -2.67 -6.34 16.29
N MET A 70 -2.31 -6.83 17.49
CA MET A 70 -0.91 -7.00 17.91
C MET A 70 -0.12 -7.87 16.92
N PHE A 71 -0.80 -8.87 16.33
CA PHE A 71 -0.26 -9.72 15.28
C PHE A 71 0.15 -8.90 14.04
N THR A 72 -0.73 -8.04 13.52
CA THR A 72 -0.44 -7.22 12.34
C THR A 72 0.74 -6.28 12.60
N ALA A 73 0.73 -5.58 13.74
CA ALA A 73 1.83 -4.71 14.16
C ALA A 73 3.16 -5.46 14.20
N LEU A 74 3.19 -6.65 14.81
CA LEU A 74 4.38 -7.48 14.88
C LEU A 74 4.92 -7.85 13.50
N ILE A 75 4.07 -8.37 12.61
CA ILE A 75 4.48 -8.78 11.26
C ILE A 75 5.10 -7.60 10.50
N MET A 76 4.48 -6.43 10.60
CA MET A 76 5.00 -5.22 9.94
C MET A 76 6.37 -4.82 10.50
N HIS A 77 6.57 -4.89 11.82
CA HIS A 77 7.87 -4.61 12.41
C HIS A 77 8.93 -5.67 12.08
N LEU A 78 8.59 -6.96 11.98
CA LEU A 78 9.51 -8.01 11.53
C LEU A 78 9.96 -7.81 10.07
N ILE A 79 9.10 -7.24 9.23
CA ILE A 79 9.45 -6.88 7.85
C ILE A 79 10.41 -5.69 7.82
N HIS A 80 10.25 -4.72 8.72
CA HIS A 80 11.11 -3.53 8.78
C HIS A 80 12.47 -3.82 9.40
N SER A 81 12.52 -4.64 10.45
CA SER A 81 13.67 -4.72 11.34
C SER A 81 14.99 -5.18 10.72
N PRO A 82 15.02 -6.00 9.65
CA PRO A 82 16.28 -6.36 8.99
C PRO A 82 16.97 -5.16 8.31
N VAL A 83 16.25 -4.08 8.01
CA VAL A 83 16.80 -2.93 7.27
C VAL A 83 17.68 -2.08 8.19
N GLN A 84 18.99 -2.18 8.00
CA GLN A 84 19.99 -1.55 8.87
C GLN A 84 21.21 -1.04 8.08
N THR A 85 21.98 -0.13 8.69
CA THR A 85 23.30 0.31 8.18
C THR A 85 24.43 -0.53 8.77
N ILE A 86 25.58 -0.60 8.08
CA ILE A 86 26.78 -1.28 8.60
C ILE A 86 27.47 -0.40 9.66
N ASN A 87 27.71 0.87 9.33
CA ASN A 87 28.55 1.78 10.12
C ASN A 87 27.89 3.16 10.29
N SER A 88 28.27 3.87 11.36
CA SER A 88 27.86 5.26 11.63
C SER A 88 28.43 6.29 10.63
N ASN A 89 29.45 5.94 9.85
CA ASN A 89 30.01 6.81 8.81
C ASN A 89 29.30 6.58 7.47
N ILE A 90 28.43 7.53 7.12
CA ILE A 90 27.23 7.32 6.29
C ILE A 90 27.44 7.55 4.78
N THR A 91 28.59 8.05 4.36
CA THR A 91 28.88 8.38 2.94
C THR A 91 29.57 7.26 2.16
N ASP A 92 29.72 6.07 2.74
CA ASP A 92 30.42 4.96 2.09
C ASP A 92 29.48 4.16 1.16
N ALA A 93 29.99 3.76 0.00
CA ALA A 93 29.31 2.87 -0.93
C ALA A 93 28.88 1.55 -0.27
N GLY A 94 29.59 1.14 0.80
CA GLY A 94 29.23 -0.01 1.62
C GLY A 94 27.87 0.13 2.33
N ASN A 95 27.56 1.32 2.87
CA ASN A 95 26.27 1.56 3.53
C ASN A 95 25.11 1.61 2.52
N GLU A 96 25.34 2.18 1.34
CA GLU A 96 24.37 2.13 0.23
C GLU A 96 24.03 0.68 -0.14
N LEU A 97 25.05 -0.13 -0.43
CA LEU A 97 24.87 -1.52 -0.82
C LEU A 97 24.16 -2.34 0.27
N ASN A 98 24.53 -2.13 1.53
CA ASN A 98 23.91 -2.83 2.65
C ASN A 98 22.44 -2.48 2.82
N LEU A 99 22.08 -1.20 2.69
CA LEU A 99 20.69 -0.77 2.80
C LEU A 99 19.83 -1.36 1.69
N LEU A 100 20.35 -1.39 0.46
CA LEU A 100 19.65 -2.05 -0.66
C LEU A 100 19.47 -3.55 -0.42
N ASN A 101 20.52 -4.23 0.04
CA ASN A 101 20.47 -5.67 0.33
C ASN A 101 19.50 -5.99 1.47
N THR A 102 19.60 -5.28 2.59
CA THR A 102 18.73 -5.50 3.75
C THR A 102 17.28 -5.09 3.49
N TYR A 103 17.06 -4.03 2.71
CA TYR A 103 15.72 -3.70 2.21
C TYR A 103 15.14 -4.84 1.36
N SER A 104 15.92 -5.40 0.43
CA SER A 104 15.53 -6.57 -0.38
C SER A 104 15.18 -7.78 0.50
N ILE A 105 15.94 -8.03 1.58
CA ILE A 105 15.61 -9.07 2.57
C ILE A 105 14.22 -8.80 3.19
N GLY A 106 13.93 -7.57 3.61
CA GLY A 106 12.59 -7.18 4.10
C GLY A 106 11.48 -7.46 3.07
N GLN A 107 11.71 -7.16 1.79
CA GLN A 107 10.76 -7.47 0.71
C GLN A 107 10.53 -8.99 0.57
N ASN A 108 11.59 -9.78 0.66
CA ASN A 108 11.53 -11.24 0.56
C ASN A 108 10.78 -11.85 1.75
N ILE A 109 10.98 -11.34 2.96
CA ILE A 109 10.22 -11.75 4.15
C ILE A 109 8.74 -11.45 3.97
N ALA A 110 8.39 -10.24 3.51
CA ALA A 110 7.00 -9.88 3.24
C ALA A 110 6.35 -10.83 2.21
N TYR A 111 7.05 -11.14 1.11
CA TYR A 111 6.58 -12.07 0.10
C TYR A 111 6.43 -13.50 0.63
N LYS A 112 7.43 -14.01 1.36
CA LYS A 112 7.42 -15.35 1.97
C LYS A 112 6.26 -15.48 2.96
N PHE A 113 6.12 -14.52 3.87
CA PHE A 113 5.03 -14.49 4.85
C PHE A 113 3.66 -14.49 4.16
N LEU A 114 3.40 -13.56 3.23
CA LEU A 114 2.10 -13.47 2.55
C LEU A 114 1.77 -14.75 1.77
N THR A 115 2.75 -15.32 1.07
CA THR A 115 2.53 -16.55 0.29
C THR A 115 2.17 -17.72 1.20
N LEU A 116 2.87 -17.86 2.34
CA LEU A 116 2.60 -18.93 3.31
C LEU A 116 1.27 -18.72 4.03
N PHE A 117 1.00 -17.51 4.50
CA PHE A 117 -0.23 -17.17 5.22
C PHE A 117 -1.47 -17.34 4.32
N PHE A 118 -1.40 -16.87 3.08
CA PHE A 118 -2.49 -17.07 2.12
C PHE A 118 -2.69 -18.55 1.75
N ARG A 119 -1.60 -19.33 1.64
CA ARG A 119 -1.70 -20.78 1.41
C ARG A 119 -2.43 -21.49 2.56
N SER A 120 -2.17 -21.08 3.80
CA SER A 120 -2.87 -21.63 4.98
C SER A 120 -4.39 -21.39 4.93
N CYS A 121 -4.84 -20.28 4.35
CA CYS A 121 -6.26 -19.98 4.16
C CYS A 121 -6.98 -20.95 3.19
N GLY A 122 -6.24 -21.67 2.34
CA GLY A 122 -6.80 -22.65 1.40
C GLY A 122 -6.79 -24.10 1.91
N THR A 123 -6.38 -24.33 3.17
CA THR A 123 -6.33 -25.68 3.76
C THR A 123 -7.66 -26.04 4.42
N LYS A 124 -8.11 -27.29 4.25
CA LYS A 124 -9.44 -27.76 4.71
C LYS A 124 -9.60 -27.80 6.25
N GLN A 125 -8.52 -27.67 7.02
CA GLN A 125 -8.56 -27.67 8.48
C GLN A 125 -8.54 -26.23 8.99
N GLY A 126 -9.60 -25.79 9.67
CA GLY A 126 -9.70 -24.42 10.21
C GLY A 126 -9.88 -23.34 9.12
N GLU A 127 -10.42 -23.71 7.97
CA GLU A 127 -10.56 -22.83 6.78
C GLU A 127 -11.28 -21.52 7.10
N ASP A 128 -12.36 -21.59 7.88
CA ASP A 128 -13.13 -20.42 8.30
C ASP A 128 -12.36 -19.52 9.28
N ASP A 129 -11.57 -20.11 10.18
CA ASP A 129 -10.76 -19.37 11.15
C ASP A 129 -9.64 -18.60 10.45
N TYR A 130 -8.90 -19.25 9.54
CA TYR A 130 -7.85 -18.59 8.77
C TYR A 130 -8.39 -17.48 7.89
N ARG A 131 -9.58 -17.66 7.29
CA ARG A 131 -10.24 -16.62 6.49
C ARG A 131 -10.51 -15.38 7.32
N ILE A 132 -11.12 -15.54 8.50
CA ILE A 132 -11.44 -14.42 9.40
C ILE A 132 -10.15 -13.71 9.84
N ILE A 133 -9.10 -14.46 10.19
CA ILE A 133 -7.81 -13.87 10.59
C ILE A 133 -7.20 -13.09 9.42
N PHE A 134 -7.26 -13.63 8.19
CA PHE A 134 -6.75 -12.95 7.01
C PHE A 134 -7.54 -11.67 6.69
N GLU A 135 -8.86 -11.70 6.81
CA GLU A 135 -9.72 -10.53 6.63
C GLU A 135 -9.39 -9.42 7.64
N ASN A 136 -9.14 -9.78 8.90
CA ASN A 136 -8.70 -8.83 9.92
C ASN A 136 -7.31 -8.26 9.60
N PHE A 137 -6.36 -9.10 9.19
CA PHE A 137 -5.04 -8.67 8.76
C PHE A 137 -5.12 -7.70 7.58
N LEU A 138 -5.93 -8.00 6.56
CA LEU A 138 -6.15 -7.11 5.42
C LEU A 138 -6.75 -5.76 5.86
N ALA A 139 -7.77 -5.77 6.71
CA ALA A 139 -8.38 -4.55 7.23
C ALA A 139 -7.37 -3.68 8.00
N ASP A 140 -6.52 -4.30 8.80
CA ASP A 140 -5.45 -3.61 9.54
C ASP A 140 -4.37 -3.04 8.59
N LEU A 141 -4.02 -3.74 7.51
CA LEU A 141 -3.13 -3.21 6.47
C LEU A 141 -3.71 -1.98 5.79
N LEU A 142 -5.00 -2.00 5.43
CA LEU A 142 -5.68 -0.86 4.84
C LEU A 142 -5.75 0.33 5.81
N THR A 143 -5.92 0.07 7.12
CA THR A 143 -5.95 1.10 8.17
C THR A 143 -4.58 1.77 8.37
N THR A 144 -3.50 1.00 8.21
CA THR A 144 -2.11 1.48 8.33
C THR A 144 -1.54 2.06 7.03
N ALA A 145 -2.29 2.01 5.93
CA ALA A 145 -1.87 2.58 4.66
C ALA A 145 -1.63 4.09 4.77
N ASN A 146 -0.58 4.57 4.11
CA ASN A 146 -0.14 5.98 4.14
C ASN A 146 0.12 6.55 5.55
N ARG A 147 0.36 5.70 6.56
CA ARG A 147 0.83 6.13 7.88
C ARG A 147 2.36 6.10 7.94
N PRO A 148 3.01 7.15 8.48
CA PRO A 148 4.47 7.28 8.47
C PRO A 148 5.20 6.12 9.17
N GLU A 149 4.62 5.59 10.25
CA GLU A 149 5.20 4.53 11.08
C GLU A 149 5.15 3.14 10.41
N TRP A 150 4.34 3.01 9.36
CA TRP A 150 3.94 1.73 8.79
C TRP A 150 4.26 1.60 7.29
N PRO A 151 5.50 1.86 6.84
CA PRO A 151 5.81 1.83 5.41
C PRO A 151 5.71 0.44 4.77
N SER A 152 5.61 -0.63 5.57
CA SER A 152 5.43 -1.99 5.01
C SER A 152 4.01 -2.25 4.54
N SER A 153 3.03 -1.40 4.89
CA SER A 153 1.65 -1.55 4.41
C SER A 153 1.60 -1.51 2.88
N GLU A 154 2.27 -0.53 2.27
CA GLU A 154 2.29 -0.37 0.81
C GLU A 154 2.85 -1.61 0.10
N ILE A 155 4.00 -2.12 0.55
CA ILE A 155 4.61 -3.31 -0.07
C ILE A 155 3.77 -4.56 0.16
N LEU A 156 3.19 -4.74 1.35
CA LEU A 156 2.32 -5.89 1.64
C LEU A 156 1.08 -5.86 0.76
N LEU A 157 0.41 -4.71 0.63
CA LEU A 157 -0.75 -4.54 -0.24
C LEU A 157 -0.39 -4.72 -1.72
N THR A 158 0.78 -4.24 -2.15
CA THR A 158 1.28 -4.42 -3.52
C THR A 158 1.53 -5.89 -3.83
N LEU A 159 2.26 -6.59 -2.97
CA LEU A 159 2.57 -8.01 -3.13
C LEU A 159 1.31 -8.86 -3.06
N LEU A 160 0.44 -8.58 -2.09
CA LEU A 160 -0.84 -9.25 -1.94
C LEU A 160 -1.67 -9.08 -3.21
N SER A 161 -1.85 -7.87 -3.71
CA SER A 161 -2.62 -7.61 -4.93
C SER A 161 -2.09 -8.39 -6.14
N ARG A 162 -0.76 -8.52 -6.28
CA ARG A 162 -0.14 -9.36 -7.32
C ARG A 162 -0.46 -10.85 -7.15
N ILE A 163 -0.40 -11.36 -5.91
CA ILE A 163 -0.77 -12.75 -5.60
C ILE A 163 -2.25 -13.00 -5.92
N LEU A 164 -3.14 -12.09 -5.50
CA LEU A 164 -4.59 -12.20 -5.73
C LEU A 164 -4.94 -12.18 -7.22
N MET A 165 -4.35 -11.27 -8.00
CA MET A 165 -4.52 -11.20 -9.46
C MET A 165 -4.15 -12.50 -10.17
N LYS A 166 -3.03 -13.11 -9.77
CA LYS A 166 -2.60 -14.41 -10.30
C LYS A 166 -3.57 -15.52 -9.91
N ASN A 167 -4.12 -15.47 -8.69
CA ASN A 167 -4.95 -16.54 -8.15
C ASN A 167 -6.36 -16.57 -8.75
N PHE A 168 -7.11 -15.47 -8.78
CA PHE A 168 -8.49 -15.55 -9.32
C PHE A 168 -8.51 -15.80 -10.83
N SER A 169 -7.46 -15.40 -11.56
CA SER A 169 -7.34 -15.66 -13.01
C SER A 169 -6.96 -17.12 -13.31
N ASN A 170 -6.44 -17.85 -12.32
CA ASN A 170 -5.99 -19.22 -12.51
C ASN A 170 -7.16 -20.21 -12.36
N GLN A 171 -7.63 -20.75 -13.48
CA GLN A 171 -8.73 -21.73 -13.53
C GLN A 171 -8.40 -23.07 -12.87
N SER A 172 -7.12 -23.39 -12.61
CA SER A 172 -6.74 -24.63 -11.91
C SER A 172 -6.92 -24.57 -10.39
N LEU A 173 -7.07 -23.37 -9.82
CA LEU A 173 -7.28 -23.22 -8.39
C LEU A 173 -8.73 -23.51 -8.00
N PRO A 174 -8.98 -23.96 -6.76
CA PRO A 174 -10.33 -24.14 -6.23
C PRO A 174 -11.15 -22.85 -6.36
N ILE A 175 -12.44 -22.99 -6.71
CA ILE A 175 -13.35 -21.85 -6.91
C ILE A 175 -13.38 -20.95 -5.66
N GLN A 176 -13.34 -21.52 -4.46
CA GLN A 176 -13.36 -20.77 -3.20
C GLN A 176 -12.14 -19.86 -3.03
N THR A 177 -10.93 -20.36 -3.32
CA THR A 177 -9.70 -19.55 -3.30
C THR A 177 -9.76 -18.42 -4.33
N ARG A 178 -10.35 -18.68 -5.51
CA ARG A 178 -10.56 -17.66 -6.54
C ARG A 178 -11.56 -16.58 -6.08
N LEU A 179 -12.66 -16.99 -5.44
CA LEU A 179 -13.67 -16.06 -4.88
C LEU A 179 -13.10 -15.18 -3.76
N GLN A 180 -12.33 -15.75 -2.84
CA GLN A 180 -11.65 -15.00 -1.78
C GLN A 180 -10.63 -14.02 -2.36
N SER A 181 -9.84 -14.48 -3.35
CA SER A 181 -8.84 -13.63 -4.00
C SER A 181 -9.48 -12.40 -4.66
N LEU A 182 -10.65 -12.61 -5.28
CA LEU A 182 -11.43 -11.55 -5.92
C LEU A 182 -12.00 -10.56 -4.89
N GLU A 183 -12.51 -11.04 -3.77
CA GLU A 183 -13.05 -10.21 -2.68
C GLU A 183 -12.00 -9.30 -2.04
N TYR A 184 -10.83 -9.88 -1.73
CA TYR A 184 -9.74 -9.13 -1.14
C TYR A 184 -9.21 -8.08 -2.12
N LEU A 185 -9.09 -8.41 -3.41
CA LEU A 185 -8.70 -7.42 -4.42
C LEU A 185 -9.76 -6.31 -4.55
N GLY A 186 -11.05 -6.64 -4.51
CA GLY A 186 -12.13 -5.65 -4.52
C GLY A 186 -12.02 -4.66 -3.36
N SER A 187 -11.69 -5.14 -2.17
CA SER A 187 -11.48 -4.31 -0.97
C SER A 187 -10.25 -3.39 -1.12
N VAL A 188 -9.13 -3.92 -1.62
CA VAL A 188 -7.92 -3.13 -1.90
C VAL A 188 -8.18 -2.08 -2.98
N ALA A 189 -8.87 -2.44 -4.06
CA ALA A 189 -9.20 -1.52 -5.15
C ALA A 189 -10.11 -0.38 -4.68
N ALA A 190 -11.08 -0.68 -3.81
CA ALA A 190 -11.95 0.33 -3.22
C ALA A 190 -11.16 1.31 -2.35
N GLN A 191 -10.25 0.82 -1.50
CA GLN A 191 -9.40 1.68 -0.68
C GLN A 191 -8.44 2.52 -1.53
N LEU A 192 -7.77 1.93 -2.52
CA LEU A 192 -6.91 2.65 -3.46
C LEU A 192 -7.66 3.80 -4.16
N ARG A 193 -8.94 3.61 -4.47
CA ARG A 193 -9.76 4.67 -5.05
C ARG A 193 -10.00 5.82 -4.08
N LYS A 194 -10.32 5.51 -2.83
CA LYS A 194 -10.48 6.54 -1.77
C LYS A 194 -9.20 7.35 -1.62
N ASP A 195 -8.06 6.67 -1.52
CA ASP A 195 -6.75 7.32 -1.40
C ASP A 195 -6.45 8.21 -2.62
N THR A 196 -6.79 7.76 -3.83
CA THR A 196 -6.62 8.55 -5.06
C THR A 196 -7.47 9.83 -5.04
N ILE A 197 -8.72 9.77 -4.58
CA ILE A 197 -9.58 10.96 -4.45
C ILE A 197 -9.03 11.93 -3.42
N GLU A 198 -8.55 11.42 -2.28
CA GLU A 198 -7.91 12.27 -1.28
C GLU A 198 -6.66 12.97 -1.83
N ILE A 199 -5.90 12.29 -2.69
CA ILE A 199 -4.75 12.88 -3.41
C ILE A 199 -5.19 13.98 -4.38
N ASP A 200 -6.30 13.83 -5.09
CA ASP A 200 -6.79 14.89 -5.98
C ASP A 200 -7.08 16.21 -5.21
N VAL A 201 -7.52 16.10 -3.95
CA VAL A 201 -7.75 17.24 -3.04
C VAL A 201 -6.45 17.74 -2.37
N LEU A 202 -5.37 16.95 -2.42
CA LEU A 202 -4.10 17.25 -1.79
C LEU A 202 -3.40 18.48 -2.41
N ASN A 203 -3.67 18.76 -3.68
CA ASN A 203 -3.17 19.95 -4.38
C ASN A 203 -3.96 21.23 -4.05
N SER A 204 -4.96 21.18 -3.16
CA SER A 204 -5.62 22.38 -2.68
C SER A 204 -4.65 23.29 -1.94
N ARG A 205 -4.84 24.61 -2.07
CA ARG A 205 -3.99 25.62 -1.42
C ARG A 205 -3.86 25.39 0.09
N GLU A 206 -4.96 25.06 0.75
CA GLU A 206 -5.00 24.79 2.19
C GLU A 206 -4.10 23.61 2.58
N ASN A 207 -4.18 22.49 1.84
CA ASN A 207 -3.35 21.31 2.13
C ASN A 207 -1.87 21.57 1.86
N GLN A 208 -1.54 22.33 0.81
CA GLN A 208 -0.14 22.73 0.56
C GLN A 208 0.41 23.62 1.68
N GLU A 209 -0.39 24.59 2.17
CA GLU A 209 0.00 25.44 3.30
C GLU A 209 0.23 24.60 4.58
N ARG A 210 -0.60 23.59 4.85
CA ARG A 210 -0.40 22.66 5.98
C ARG A 210 0.90 21.85 5.84
N ILE A 211 1.17 21.31 4.65
CA ILE A 211 2.41 20.58 4.37
C ILE A 211 3.64 21.49 4.58
N ASP A 212 3.59 22.73 4.07
CA ASP A 212 4.68 23.68 4.23
C ASP A 212 4.89 24.06 5.70
N GLN A 213 3.83 24.16 6.50
CA GLN A 213 3.93 24.38 7.95
C GLN A 213 4.60 23.20 8.67
N VAL A 214 4.29 21.96 8.30
CA VAL A 214 4.97 20.76 8.82
C VAL A 214 6.46 20.80 8.51
N ILE A 215 6.82 21.08 7.25
CA ILE A 215 8.21 21.18 6.82
C ILE A 215 8.91 22.28 7.62
N HIS A 216 8.28 23.44 7.77
CA HIS A 216 8.83 24.55 8.53
C HIS A 216 9.11 24.16 9.99
N LYS A 217 8.13 23.57 10.69
CA LYS A 217 8.26 23.15 12.10
C LYS A 217 9.32 22.06 12.29
N THR A 218 9.38 21.07 11.39
CA THR A 218 10.39 20.00 11.45
C THR A 218 11.80 20.54 11.21
N LEU A 219 12.01 21.39 10.22
CA LEU A 219 13.34 21.94 9.94
C LEU A 219 13.85 22.85 11.08
N LEU A 220 12.97 23.70 11.64
CA LEU A 220 13.31 24.53 12.80
C LEU A 220 13.71 23.74 14.05
N SER A 221 13.27 22.47 14.16
CA SER A 221 13.62 21.63 15.30
C SER A 221 15.10 21.19 15.29
N ILE A 222 15.72 21.13 14.11
CA ILE A 222 17.10 20.64 13.94
C ILE A 222 18.11 21.75 13.63
N GLU A 223 17.65 22.89 13.11
CA GLU A 223 18.50 24.00 12.68
C GLU A 223 17.83 25.33 12.99
N THR A 224 18.61 26.29 13.49
CA THR A 224 18.15 27.65 13.83
C THR A 224 18.74 28.72 12.91
N ASP A 225 19.80 28.38 12.16
CA ASP A 225 20.40 29.27 11.17
C ASP A 225 19.46 29.48 9.96
N GLU A 226 19.06 30.72 9.72
CA GLU A 226 18.10 31.07 8.66
C GLU A 226 18.62 30.75 7.26
N ASP A 227 19.92 30.93 7.01
CA ASP A 227 20.53 30.69 5.69
C ASP A 227 20.51 29.17 5.37
N ILE A 228 20.82 28.33 6.37
CA ILE A 228 20.76 26.87 6.22
C ILE A 228 19.32 26.38 6.05
N LEU A 229 18.39 26.96 6.81
CA LEU A 229 16.97 26.65 6.70
C LEU A 229 16.41 26.99 5.32
N GLU A 230 16.82 28.10 4.71
CA GLU A 230 16.40 28.48 3.36
C GLU A 230 16.89 27.46 2.31
N VAL A 231 18.13 26.97 2.45
CA VAL A 231 18.64 25.87 1.62
C VAL A 231 17.80 24.60 1.80
N TYR A 232 17.44 24.24 3.03
CA TYR A 232 16.62 23.05 3.27
C TYR A 232 15.17 23.20 2.78
N LYS A 233 14.61 24.42 2.81
CA LYS A 233 13.27 24.71 2.27
C LYS A 233 13.22 24.65 0.75
N THR A 234 14.32 24.97 0.07
CA THR A 234 14.42 24.91 -1.39
C THR A 234 14.86 23.54 -1.93
N ASP A 235 15.32 22.64 -1.05
CA ASP A 235 15.71 21.28 -1.39
C ASP A 235 14.54 20.47 -2.02
N PRO A 236 14.75 19.80 -3.17
CA PRO A 236 13.76 18.90 -3.77
C PRO A 236 13.25 17.80 -2.82
N LEU A 237 14.10 17.37 -1.88
CA LEU A 237 13.81 16.32 -0.91
C LEU A 237 13.39 16.85 0.47
N ARG A 238 12.98 18.12 0.59
CA ARG A 238 12.50 18.72 1.85
C ARG A 238 11.40 17.91 2.55
N HIS A 239 10.46 17.35 1.79
CA HIS A 239 9.36 16.51 2.31
C HIS A 239 9.90 15.22 2.95
N HIS A 240 10.85 14.57 2.27
CA HIS A 240 11.52 13.37 2.76
C HIS A 240 12.31 13.68 4.04
N ARG A 241 13.07 14.79 4.05
CA ARG A 241 13.80 15.26 5.23
C ARG A 241 12.87 15.50 6.42
N SER A 242 11.77 16.21 6.20
CA SER A 242 10.76 16.49 7.22
C SER A 242 10.19 15.22 7.84
N LEU A 243 9.84 14.21 7.02
CA LEU A 243 9.36 12.92 7.50
C LEU A 243 10.42 12.19 8.35
N ILE A 244 11.69 12.21 7.93
CA ILE A 244 12.77 11.55 8.69
C ILE A 244 13.01 12.22 10.05
N ILE A 245 12.88 13.55 10.12
CA ILE A 245 12.97 14.28 11.39
C ILE A 245 11.83 13.87 12.33
N TYR A 246 10.59 13.77 11.82
CA TYR A 246 9.46 13.26 12.59
C TYR A 246 9.70 11.82 13.10
N LEU A 247 10.18 10.91 12.24
CA LEU A 247 10.44 9.53 12.64
C LEU A 247 11.61 9.41 13.63
N ASN A 248 12.60 10.30 13.56
CA ASN A 248 13.65 10.40 14.58
C ASN A 248 13.06 10.77 15.95
N GLU A 249 12.13 11.71 16.01
CA GLU A 249 11.41 12.06 17.26
C GLU A 249 10.61 10.88 17.79
N LEU A 250 9.85 10.21 16.92
CA LEU A 250 9.09 9.02 17.32
C LEU A 250 10.00 7.90 17.83
N SER A 251 11.19 7.75 17.25
CA SER A 251 12.17 6.74 17.69
C SER A 251 12.68 6.97 19.12
N GLN A 252 12.55 8.20 19.67
CA GLN A 252 12.87 8.47 21.06
C GLN A 252 11.83 7.91 22.02
N SER A 253 10.55 7.89 21.63
CA SER A 253 9.46 7.33 22.44
C SER A 253 9.32 5.83 22.23
N GLU A 254 9.47 5.35 20.99
CA GLU A 254 9.26 3.96 20.61
C GLU A 254 10.41 3.45 19.72
N PRO A 255 11.15 2.41 20.13
CA PRO A 255 12.28 1.88 19.34
C PRO A 255 11.90 1.45 17.92
N THR A 256 10.64 1.07 17.69
CA THR A 256 10.09 0.66 16.40
C THR A 256 10.11 1.76 15.34
N GLY A 257 10.06 3.04 15.75
CA GLY A 257 10.16 4.19 14.84
C GLY A 257 11.49 4.22 14.06
N HIS A 258 12.57 3.69 14.67
CA HIS A 258 13.85 3.54 13.98
C HIS A 258 13.74 2.61 12.77
N PHE A 259 13.07 1.46 12.90
CA PHE A 259 12.91 0.51 11.78
C PHE A 259 12.07 1.12 10.65
N ALA A 260 11.01 1.88 10.97
CA ALA A 260 10.22 2.58 9.97
C ALA A 260 11.07 3.60 9.19
N LYS A 261 11.88 4.41 9.88
CA LYS A 261 12.85 5.32 9.26
C LYS A 261 13.77 4.59 8.28
N MET A 262 14.40 3.51 8.73
CA MET A 262 15.36 2.74 7.93
C MET A 262 14.68 2.15 6.68
N PHE A 263 13.44 1.68 6.82
CA PHE A 263 12.67 1.12 5.72
C PHE A 263 12.31 2.18 4.66
N HIS A 264 11.88 3.38 5.07
CA HIS A 264 11.65 4.51 4.15
C HIS A 264 12.91 4.87 3.35
N ILE A 265 14.04 5.02 4.05
CA ILE A 265 15.32 5.36 3.40
C ILE A 265 15.72 4.27 2.41
N GLY A 266 15.61 2.99 2.78
CA GLY A 266 15.89 1.86 1.90
C GLY A 266 14.99 1.84 0.66
N GLN A 267 13.70 2.14 0.82
CA GLN A 267 12.74 2.23 -0.28
C GLN A 267 13.10 3.36 -1.25
N TRP A 268 13.37 4.56 -0.74
CA TRP A 268 13.70 5.72 -1.59
C TRP A 268 15.03 5.53 -2.32
N LEU A 269 16.03 4.97 -1.64
CA LEU A 269 17.32 4.62 -2.23
C LEU A 269 17.17 3.61 -3.38
N ARG A 270 16.35 2.57 -3.18
CA ARG A 270 16.02 1.60 -4.23
C ARG A 270 15.34 2.27 -5.42
N ASP A 271 14.35 3.13 -5.18
CA ASP A 271 13.57 3.76 -6.24
C ASP A 271 14.41 4.73 -7.08
N ILE A 272 15.33 5.47 -6.46
CA ILE A 272 16.30 6.30 -7.19
C ILE A 272 17.25 5.42 -8.00
N ASN A 273 17.79 4.34 -7.43
CA ASN A 273 18.68 3.45 -8.16
C ASN A 273 17.99 2.79 -9.38
N LEU A 274 16.74 2.36 -9.25
CA LEU A 274 15.94 1.85 -10.37
C LEU A 274 15.71 2.93 -11.44
N THR A 275 15.49 4.18 -11.04
CA THR A 275 15.36 5.31 -11.98
C THR A 275 16.67 5.55 -12.75
N ILE A 276 17.81 5.58 -12.04
CA ILE A 276 19.13 5.73 -12.65
C ILE A 276 19.41 4.58 -13.64
N GLU A 277 19.09 3.34 -13.27
CA GLU A 277 19.26 2.18 -14.13
C GLU A 277 18.45 2.30 -15.44
N ARG A 278 17.18 2.74 -15.36
CA ARG A 278 16.33 2.97 -16.53
C ARG A 278 16.86 4.08 -17.44
N LEU A 279 17.36 5.17 -16.87
CA LEU A 279 17.95 6.27 -17.64
C LEU A 279 19.23 5.81 -18.36
N ASN A 280 20.09 5.04 -17.69
CA ASN A 280 21.29 4.44 -18.29
C ASN A 280 20.96 3.47 -19.44
N GLN A 281 19.90 2.66 -19.29
CA GLN A 281 19.43 1.78 -20.38
C GLN A 281 18.97 2.60 -21.59
N THR A 282 18.32 3.75 -21.37
CA THR A 282 17.89 4.66 -22.44
C THR A 282 19.07 5.27 -23.18
N LEU A 283 20.12 5.70 -22.49
CA LEU A 283 21.38 6.15 -23.11
C LEU A 283 22.03 5.05 -23.94
N THR A 284 22.12 3.84 -23.38
CA THR A 284 22.73 2.69 -24.07
C THR A 284 21.99 2.36 -25.38
N ARG A 285 20.66 2.48 -25.39
CA ARG A 285 19.83 2.33 -26.60
C ARG A 285 20.05 3.43 -27.63
N ARG A 286 20.27 4.70 -27.20
CA ARG A 286 20.56 5.81 -28.12
C ARG A 286 21.95 5.71 -28.78
N VAL A 287 22.93 5.14 -28.07
CA VAL A 287 24.31 4.98 -28.56
C VAL A 287 24.47 3.79 -29.53
N LYS A 288 23.53 2.82 -29.51
CA LYS A 288 23.51 1.69 -30.45
C LYS A 288 22.34 1.85 -31.44
N PRO A 289 22.53 2.42 -32.65
CA PRO A 289 21.55 2.26 -33.71
C PRO A 289 21.43 0.76 -34.02
N SER A 290 20.22 0.21 -33.92
CA SER A 290 19.95 -1.20 -34.19
C SER A 290 20.24 -1.54 -35.65
N ASN A 291 21.36 -2.23 -35.89
CA ASN A 291 21.48 -3.17 -37.00
C ASN A 291 20.95 -4.51 -36.47
N HIS A 292 19.66 -4.75 -36.65
CA HIS A 292 18.94 -6.03 -36.72
C HIS A 292 17.54 -5.90 -36.11
N ALA A 293 16.57 -5.65 -36.99
CA ALA A 293 15.18 -5.98 -36.73
C ALA A 293 15.04 -7.52 -36.73
N GLU A 294 14.62 -8.10 -35.61
CA GLU A 294 13.93 -9.40 -35.59
C GLU A 294 13.12 -9.56 -34.28
N LEU A 295 11.81 -9.32 -34.42
CA LEU A 295 10.66 -9.98 -33.78
C LEU A 295 10.78 -10.43 -32.31
N VAL A 296 10.32 -9.58 -31.38
CA VAL A 296 9.55 -10.02 -30.20
C VAL A 296 8.42 -9.03 -29.94
N ASP A 297 7.20 -9.49 -30.19
CA ASP A 297 5.93 -8.88 -29.77
C ASP A 297 5.83 -8.83 -28.23
N VAL A 298 5.73 -7.64 -27.65
CA VAL A 298 4.89 -7.34 -26.47
C VAL A 298 4.49 -5.87 -26.57
N ASP A 299 3.21 -5.62 -26.84
CA ASP A 299 2.55 -4.32 -26.88
C ASP A 299 2.92 -3.43 -25.68
N THR A 300 3.54 -2.29 -25.96
CA THR A 300 3.47 -1.09 -25.11
C THR A 300 3.26 0.10 -26.03
N ASP A 301 2.00 0.50 -26.17
CA ASP A 301 1.56 1.68 -26.93
C ASP A 301 2.01 2.94 -26.19
N GLU A 302 3.13 3.54 -26.61
CA GLU A 302 3.43 4.96 -26.38
C GLU A 302 3.86 5.58 -27.72
N SER A 303 2.89 6.19 -28.41
CA SER A 303 3.14 7.05 -29.56
C SER A 303 3.75 8.37 -29.07
N ILE A 304 5.08 8.49 -29.14
CA ILE A 304 5.79 9.76 -28.92
C ILE A 304 5.78 10.55 -30.23
N ASP A 305 4.92 11.56 -30.28
CA ASP A 305 4.87 12.57 -31.33
C ASP A 305 6.06 13.54 -31.14
N ASN A 306 7.19 13.22 -31.78
CA ASN A 306 8.38 14.08 -31.83
C ASN A 306 8.18 15.15 -32.89
N ASN A 307 7.78 16.37 -32.50
CA ASN A 307 8.16 17.62 -33.18
C ASN A 307 7.73 18.86 -32.38
N ASN A 308 8.61 19.36 -31.50
CA ASN A 308 8.64 20.78 -31.13
C ASN A 308 10.03 21.14 -30.54
N PRO A 309 10.87 21.91 -31.24
CA PRO A 309 12.18 22.31 -30.76
C PRO A 309 12.09 23.68 -30.08
N SER A 310 11.66 23.72 -28.81
CA SER A 310 11.80 24.93 -27.98
C SER A 310 11.60 24.62 -26.50
N ASN A 311 12.62 24.05 -25.87
CA ASN A 311 12.97 24.18 -24.46
C ASN A 311 14.45 23.78 -24.32
N PRO A 312 15.24 24.35 -23.40
CA PRO A 312 16.60 23.87 -23.16
C PRO A 312 16.49 22.43 -22.67
N THR A 313 16.71 21.47 -23.58
CA THR A 313 16.46 20.06 -23.33
C THR A 313 17.50 19.57 -22.33
N ILE A 314 17.11 19.43 -21.06
CA ILE A 314 17.89 18.73 -20.02
C ILE A 314 18.34 17.41 -20.64
N THR A 315 19.65 17.18 -20.70
CA THR A 315 20.17 15.95 -21.30
C THR A 315 19.90 14.78 -20.35
N VAL A 316 19.82 13.55 -20.88
CA VAL A 316 19.64 12.36 -20.03
C VAL A 316 20.81 12.21 -19.04
N ASP A 317 21.99 12.67 -19.43
CA ASP A 317 23.18 12.70 -18.56
C ASP A 317 22.99 13.69 -17.38
N ASP A 318 22.42 14.88 -17.62
CA ASP A 318 22.09 15.84 -16.57
C ASP A 318 21.05 15.28 -15.59
N GLU A 319 20.05 14.54 -16.09
CA GLU A 319 19.03 13.90 -15.27
C GLU A 319 19.63 12.79 -14.38
N ILE A 320 20.56 12.00 -14.90
CA ILE A 320 21.28 10.98 -14.12
C ILE A 320 22.10 11.63 -13.01
N GLU A 321 22.80 12.72 -13.31
CA GLU A 321 23.61 13.42 -12.31
C GLU A 321 22.73 14.04 -11.23
N PHE A 322 21.59 14.63 -11.61
CA PHE A 322 20.58 15.09 -10.67
C PHE A 322 20.09 13.95 -9.76
N LYS A 323 19.75 12.77 -10.31
CA LYS A 323 19.32 11.61 -9.52
C LYS A 323 20.41 11.08 -8.58
N LYS A 324 21.68 11.13 -8.98
CA LYS A 324 22.81 10.81 -8.07
C LYS A 324 22.93 11.83 -6.93
N SER A 325 22.67 13.11 -7.18
CA SER A 325 22.67 14.13 -6.13
C SER A 325 21.53 13.92 -5.11
N GLU A 326 20.34 13.55 -5.57
CA GLU A 326 19.22 13.16 -4.71
C GLU A 326 19.58 11.91 -3.89
N LYS A 327 20.21 10.92 -4.52
CA LYS A 327 20.71 9.70 -3.85
C LYS A 327 21.64 10.03 -2.68
N LEU A 328 22.62 10.91 -2.91
CA LEU A 328 23.55 11.35 -1.87
C LEU A 328 22.82 12.09 -0.75
N THR A 329 21.81 12.88 -1.08
CA THR A 329 21.00 13.61 -0.11
C THR A 329 20.19 12.66 0.78
N ILE A 330 19.60 11.60 0.22
CA ILE A 330 18.94 10.54 1.00
C ILE A 330 19.92 9.87 1.96
N LEU A 331 21.12 9.52 1.51
CA LEU A 331 22.13 8.93 2.39
C LEU A 331 22.49 9.87 3.53
N LYS A 332 22.65 11.18 3.27
CA LYS A 332 22.85 12.20 4.32
C LYS A 332 21.68 12.30 5.31
N MET A 333 20.48 11.82 4.98
CA MET A 333 19.36 11.79 5.94
C MET A 333 19.57 10.78 7.08
N LEU A 334 20.45 9.80 6.90
CA LEU A 334 20.81 8.86 7.98
C LEU A 334 21.48 9.57 9.15
N THR A 335 22.28 10.61 8.88
CA THR A 335 23.00 11.41 9.89
C THR A 335 22.17 12.52 10.52
N LEU A 336 20.92 12.74 10.06
CA LEU A 336 20.12 13.85 10.60
C LEU A 336 20.04 13.73 12.12
N PRO A 337 20.34 14.82 12.85
CA PRO A 337 20.37 14.79 14.29
C PRO A 337 19.00 14.36 14.79
N ILE A 338 19.01 13.53 15.82
CA ILE A 338 17.83 13.35 16.65
C ILE A 338 17.69 14.65 17.44
N THR A 339 16.50 15.24 17.56
CA THR A 339 16.31 16.50 18.28
C THR A 339 16.78 16.32 19.71
N ILE A 340 18.00 16.81 20.00
CA ILE A 340 18.58 16.65 21.33
C ILE A 340 17.76 17.57 22.22
N ARG A 341 17.18 17.02 23.30
CA ARG A 341 16.48 17.73 24.39
C ARG A 341 17.38 18.74 25.13
N LYS A 342 18.06 19.63 24.41
CA LYS A 342 18.83 20.73 24.97
C LYS A 342 17.91 21.95 24.95
N GLN A 343 17.37 22.22 26.15
CA GLN A 343 16.72 23.45 26.57
C GLN A 343 15.28 23.65 26.06
N GLN A 344 14.36 23.41 27.00
CA GLN A 344 12.93 23.74 26.97
C GLN A 344 12.04 22.89 26.04
N ARG A 345 10.86 22.58 26.58
CA ARG A 345 9.85 21.67 26.02
C ARG A 345 9.28 22.24 24.72
N TYR A 346 9.80 21.78 23.59
CA TYR A 346 8.99 21.70 22.39
C TYR A 346 8.98 20.23 21.98
N THR A 347 8.00 19.48 22.50
CA THR A 347 7.50 18.34 21.73
C THR A 347 7.16 18.90 20.35
N LEU A 348 7.60 18.24 19.29
CA LEU A 348 7.32 18.66 17.93
C LEU A 348 5.79 18.83 17.78
N ASP A 349 5.30 20.07 17.84
CA ASP A 349 3.88 20.39 17.92
C ASP A 349 3.27 20.34 16.51
N ILE A 350 3.19 19.12 16.00
CA ILE A 350 2.65 18.81 14.68
C ILE A 350 1.50 17.86 14.89
N ASP A 351 0.35 18.21 14.31
CA ASP A 351 -0.80 17.34 14.31
C ASP A 351 -0.50 16.06 13.52
N TYR A 352 -0.96 14.93 14.03
CA TYR A 352 -0.74 13.65 13.38
C TYR A 352 -1.37 13.60 11.98
N ASP A 353 -2.51 14.28 11.81
CA ASP A 353 -3.18 14.40 10.52
C ASP A 353 -2.33 15.18 9.50
N ASP A 354 -1.58 16.19 9.94
CA ASP A 354 -0.68 16.96 9.07
C ASP A 354 0.52 16.12 8.63
N ILE A 355 1.08 15.29 9.51
CA ILE A 355 2.13 14.33 9.13
C ILE A 355 1.58 13.27 8.16
N CYS A 356 0.36 12.79 8.39
CA CYS A 356 -0.29 11.87 7.45
C CYS A 356 -0.51 12.53 6.08
N LEU A 357 -0.83 13.82 6.04
CA LEU A 357 -0.94 14.58 4.81
C LEU A 357 0.41 14.68 4.06
N LEU A 358 1.50 14.95 4.78
CA LEU A 358 2.86 14.90 4.21
C LEU A 358 3.19 13.51 3.64
N MET A 359 2.84 12.45 4.37
CA MET A 359 3.05 11.07 3.91
C MET A 359 2.23 10.77 2.64
N ARG A 360 0.97 11.21 2.57
CA ARG A 360 0.14 11.09 1.35
C ARG A 360 0.71 11.86 0.16
N TYR A 361 1.31 13.03 0.39
CA TYR A 361 2.02 13.76 -0.67
C TYR A 361 3.18 12.93 -1.23
N LEU A 362 3.97 12.31 -0.35
CA LEU A 362 5.11 11.45 -0.73
C LEU A 362 4.67 10.14 -1.42
N THR A 363 3.47 9.64 -1.12
CA THR A 363 2.94 8.45 -1.79
C THR A 363 2.23 8.75 -3.10
N SER A 364 1.74 9.97 -3.34
CA SER A 364 0.98 10.35 -4.55
C SER A 364 1.62 9.94 -5.89
N ASN A 365 2.94 9.95 -5.97
CA ASN A 365 3.69 9.61 -7.18
C ASN A 365 4.09 8.13 -7.29
N ARG A 366 3.81 7.32 -6.27
CA ARG A 366 4.21 5.91 -6.19
C ARG A 366 3.46 5.06 -7.22
N PRO A 367 4.10 4.03 -7.79
CA PRO A 367 3.47 3.14 -8.75
C PRO A 367 2.22 2.42 -8.21
N PHE A 368 2.18 2.11 -6.89
CA PHE A 368 1.06 1.38 -6.28
C PHE A 368 -0.27 2.11 -6.40
N LEU A 369 -0.32 3.43 -6.18
CA LEU A 369 -1.57 4.19 -6.35
C LEU A 369 -2.04 4.20 -7.81
N LYS A 370 -1.08 4.18 -8.76
CA LYS A 370 -1.36 4.14 -10.20
C LYS A 370 -1.86 2.77 -10.69
N THR A 371 -1.88 1.72 -9.86
CA THR A 371 -2.39 0.40 -10.26
C THR A 371 -3.91 0.26 -10.18
N PHE A 372 -4.61 1.23 -9.60
CA PHE A 372 -6.08 1.19 -9.46
C PHE A 372 -6.79 0.86 -10.79
N ASP A 373 -6.41 1.53 -11.89
CA ASP A 373 -7.02 1.30 -13.20
C ASP A 373 -6.80 -0.13 -13.71
N VAL A 374 -5.63 -0.72 -13.40
CA VAL A 374 -5.33 -2.12 -13.75
C VAL A 374 -6.25 -3.06 -12.97
N TYR A 375 -6.46 -2.81 -11.68
CA TYR A 375 -7.32 -3.64 -10.85
C TYR A 375 -8.79 -3.53 -11.28
N LEU A 376 -9.26 -2.31 -11.55
CA LEU A 376 -10.62 -2.07 -12.04
C LEU A 376 -10.89 -2.78 -13.37
N LYS A 377 -9.97 -2.65 -14.34
CA LYS A 377 -10.06 -3.36 -15.63
C LYS A 377 -10.08 -4.87 -15.45
N GLN A 378 -9.26 -5.40 -14.56
CA GLN A 378 -9.21 -6.83 -14.31
C GLN A 378 -10.49 -7.35 -13.64
N LEU A 379 -11.05 -6.62 -12.67
CA LEU A 379 -12.35 -6.97 -12.05
C LEU A 379 -13.48 -6.99 -13.09
N ALA A 380 -13.51 -5.99 -13.97
CA ALA A 380 -14.45 -5.90 -15.09
C ALA A 380 -14.27 -7.06 -16.08
N ALA A 381 -13.03 -7.39 -16.44
CA ALA A 381 -12.72 -8.49 -17.36
C ALA A 381 -13.14 -9.85 -16.80
N VAL A 382 -12.91 -10.11 -15.51
CA VAL A 382 -13.35 -11.34 -14.84
C VAL A 382 -14.87 -11.47 -14.86
N PHE A 383 -15.58 -10.36 -14.59
CA PHE A 383 -17.03 -10.35 -14.63
C PHE A 383 -17.58 -10.75 -16.02
N GLN A 384 -16.97 -10.24 -17.09
CA GLN A 384 -17.42 -10.48 -18.46
C GLN A 384 -17.00 -11.85 -19.03
N SER A 385 -15.82 -12.34 -18.66
CA SER A 385 -15.23 -13.55 -19.26
C SER A 385 -15.62 -14.86 -18.55
N GLU A 386 -15.91 -14.82 -17.25
CA GLU A 386 -16.16 -16.03 -16.47
C GLU A 386 -17.53 -16.64 -16.73
N ALA A 387 -17.60 -17.94 -17.03
CA ALA A 387 -18.88 -18.63 -17.17
C ALA A 387 -19.57 -18.89 -15.81
N GLY A 388 -18.80 -18.98 -14.73
CA GLY A 388 -19.29 -19.36 -13.41
C GLY A 388 -20.13 -18.25 -12.75
N THR A 389 -21.41 -18.54 -12.46
CA THR A 389 -22.33 -17.61 -11.80
C THR A 389 -21.82 -17.05 -10.47
N ASN A 390 -21.17 -17.88 -9.65
CA ASN A 390 -20.66 -17.46 -8.35
C ASN A 390 -19.55 -16.40 -8.48
N ILE A 391 -18.62 -16.61 -9.42
CA ILE A 391 -17.50 -15.68 -9.66
C ILE A 391 -18.02 -14.38 -10.25
N ARG A 392 -18.95 -14.44 -11.21
CA ARG A 392 -19.59 -13.24 -11.78
C ARG A 392 -20.37 -12.43 -10.73
N SER A 393 -21.18 -13.09 -9.89
CA SER A 393 -21.91 -12.42 -8.80
C SER A 393 -20.95 -11.75 -7.83
N LYS A 394 -19.84 -12.42 -7.48
CA LYS A 394 -18.82 -11.85 -6.59
C LYS A 394 -18.05 -10.70 -7.24
N ALA A 395 -17.69 -10.79 -8.52
CA ALA A 395 -17.05 -9.71 -9.26
C ALA A 395 -17.94 -8.46 -9.30
N MET A 396 -19.24 -8.62 -9.57
CA MET A 396 -20.19 -7.52 -9.55
C MET A 396 -20.27 -6.86 -8.17
N LYS A 397 -20.32 -7.65 -7.09
CA LYS A 397 -20.27 -7.11 -5.71
C LYS A 397 -18.97 -6.34 -5.42
N CYS A 398 -17.83 -6.78 -5.95
CA CYS A 398 -16.56 -6.04 -5.82
C CYS A 398 -16.57 -4.73 -6.62
N LEU A 399 -17.22 -4.71 -7.79
CA LEU A 399 -17.46 -3.46 -8.52
C LEU A 399 -18.38 -2.53 -7.73
N CYS A 400 -19.39 -3.05 -7.02
CA CYS A 400 -20.19 -2.28 -6.07
C CYS A 400 -19.31 -1.61 -5.03
N THR A 401 -18.48 -2.35 -4.29
CA THR A 401 -17.60 -1.80 -3.25
C THR A 401 -16.70 -0.66 -3.76
N VAL A 402 -16.20 -0.77 -4.99
CA VAL A 402 -15.38 0.28 -5.62
C VAL A 402 -16.22 1.50 -6.00
N VAL A 403 -17.44 1.31 -6.49
CA VAL A 403 -18.37 2.42 -6.81
C VAL A 403 -18.90 3.10 -5.55
N GLU A 404 -19.00 2.40 -4.41
CA GLU A 404 -19.35 3.05 -3.12
C GLU A 404 -18.24 4.00 -2.67
N ALA A 405 -16.97 3.64 -2.93
CA ALA A 405 -15.84 4.52 -2.70
C ALA A 405 -15.85 5.73 -3.65
N ASP A 406 -16.29 5.55 -4.89
CA ASP A 406 -16.42 6.63 -5.87
C ASP A 406 -17.54 6.41 -6.90
N PRO A 407 -18.68 7.12 -6.75
CA PRO A 407 -19.78 7.03 -7.71
C PRO A 407 -19.44 7.51 -9.12
N THR A 408 -18.37 8.31 -9.30
CA THR A 408 -17.99 8.84 -10.63
C THR A 408 -17.54 7.74 -11.58
N ILE A 409 -17.11 6.59 -11.05
CA ILE A 409 -16.66 5.42 -11.82
C ILE A 409 -17.76 4.86 -12.73
N LEU A 410 -19.04 5.00 -12.35
CA LEU A 410 -20.18 4.58 -13.20
C LEU A 410 -20.26 5.30 -14.54
N GLY A 411 -19.56 6.43 -14.69
CA GLY A 411 -19.44 7.15 -15.96
C GLY A 411 -18.45 6.54 -16.95
N ARG A 412 -17.59 5.61 -16.51
CA ARG A 412 -16.60 4.99 -17.39
C ARG A 412 -17.24 3.96 -18.33
N ASN A 413 -16.77 3.91 -19.57
CA ASN A 413 -17.35 3.06 -20.61
C ASN A 413 -17.21 1.55 -20.31
N ASP A 414 -16.06 1.14 -19.75
CA ASP A 414 -15.79 -0.25 -19.34
C ASP A 414 -16.77 -0.72 -18.26
N ILE A 415 -17.01 0.10 -17.25
CA ILE A 415 -17.96 -0.20 -16.17
C ILE A 415 -19.40 -0.14 -16.66
N LYS A 416 -19.77 0.85 -17.46
CA LYS A 416 -21.11 0.94 -18.06
C LYS A 416 -21.47 -0.30 -18.87
N SER A 417 -20.50 -0.85 -19.62
CA SER A 417 -20.66 -2.12 -20.32
C SER A 417 -20.92 -3.28 -19.35
N CYS A 418 -20.12 -3.40 -18.28
CA CYS A 418 -20.30 -4.41 -17.24
C CYS A 418 -21.68 -4.36 -16.60
N VAL A 419 -22.16 -3.15 -16.27
CA VAL A 419 -23.46 -2.95 -15.65
C VAL A 419 -24.60 -3.40 -16.58
N LYS A 420 -24.54 -3.03 -17.87
CA LYS A 420 -25.52 -3.48 -18.86
C LYS A 420 -25.55 -5.00 -19.00
N VAL A 421 -24.39 -5.64 -19.06
CA VAL A 421 -24.28 -7.11 -19.08
C VAL A 421 -24.83 -7.72 -17.78
N GLY A 422 -24.53 -7.12 -16.62
CA GLY A 422 -25.04 -7.56 -15.33
C GLY A 422 -26.55 -7.48 -15.18
N LEU A 423 -27.18 -6.41 -15.67
CA LEU A 423 -28.64 -6.28 -15.70
C LEU A 423 -29.30 -7.32 -16.62
N THR A 424 -28.57 -7.79 -17.64
CA THR A 424 -29.06 -8.77 -18.61
C THR A 424 -28.59 -10.20 -18.33
N ASP A 425 -27.98 -10.43 -17.17
CA ASP A 425 -27.40 -11.71 -16.81
C ASP A 425 -28.45 -12.82 -16.67
N LYS A 426 -28.09 -14.05 -17.04
CA LYS A 426 -28.95 -15.24 -16.86
C LYS A 426 -29.26 -15.50 -15.37
N SER A 427 -28.34 -15.16 -14.47
CA SER A 427 -28.48 -15.38 -13.03
C SER A 427 -29.19 -14.23 -12.33
N VAL A 428 -30.24 -14.55 -11.57
CA VAL A 428 -30.96 -13.59 -10.72
C VAL A 428 -30.00 -12.88 -9.74
N SER A 429 -29.08 -13.62 -9.10
CA SER A 429 -28.14 -13.02 -8.13
C SER A 429 -27.22 -11.97 -8.76
N VAL A 430 -26.85 -12.14 -10.03
CA VAL A 430 -26.00 -11.17 -10.74
C VAL A 430 -26.82 -9.92 -11.10
N ARG A 431 -28.05 -10.13 -11.57
CA ARG A 431 -28.98 -9.03 -11.88
C ARG A 431 -29.30 -8.20 -10.64
N GLU A 432 -29.56 -8.85 -9.50
CA GLU A 432 -29.77 -8.19 -8.21
C GLU A 432 -28.57 -7.32 -7.82
N ALA A 433 -27.35 -7.84 -7.90
CA ALA A 433 -26.14 -7.07 -7.59
C ALA A 433 -25.95 -5.87 -8.53
N ALA A 434 -26.29 -6.01 -9.82
CA ALA A 434 -26.24 -4.92 -10.78
C ALA A 434 -27.32 -3.85 -10.54
N ILE A 435 -28.53 -4.24 -10.15
CA ILE A 435 -29.61 -3.30 -9.77
C ILE A 435 -29.21 -2.54 -8.49
N ASP A 436 -28.70 -3.25 -7.50
CA ASP A 436 -28.25 -2.70 -6.22
C ASP A 436 -27.12 -1.65 -6.41
N LEU A 437 -26.14 -1.97 -7.25
CA LEU A 437 -25.11 -1.02 -7.70
C LEU A 437 -25.71 0.27 -8.25
N ILE A 438 -26.68 0.15 -9.17
CA ILE A 438 -27.26 1.30 -9.83
C ILE A 438 -28.14 2.10 -8.86
N GLY A 439 -29.00 1.41 -8.11
CA GLY A 439 -30.02 2.00 -7.26
C GLY A 439 -29.43 2.86 -6.15
N ARG A 440 -28.35 2.41 -5.50
CA ARG A 440 -27.69 3.20 -4.44
C ARG A 440 -27.02 4.46 -4.98
N TYR A 441 -26.38 4.38 -6.15
CA TYR A 441 -25.39 5.40 -6.56
C TYR A 441 -25.89 6.38 -7.62
N ILE A 442 -26.93 6.06 -8.38
CA ILE A 442 -27.55 7.01 -9.31
C ILE A 442 -28.17 8.20 -8.59
N VAL A 443 -28.64 8.02 -7.34
CA VAL A 443 -29.18 9.12 -6.51
C VAL A 443 -28.13 10.22 -6.29
N HIS A 444 -26.86 9.84 -6.15
CA HIS A 444 -25.76 10.78 -5.92
C HIS A 444 -25.30 11.52 -7.19
N LYS A 445 -25.60 11.01 -8.39
CA LYS A 445 -25.32 11.66 -9.68
C LYS A 445 -26.49 11.52 -10.64
N GLN A 446 -27.46 12.43 -10.51
CA GLN A 446 -28.70 12.43 -11.31
C GLN A 446 -28.46 12.39 -12.83
N LEU A 447 -27.38 12.98 -13.34
CA LEU A 447 -27.04 12.94 -14.77
C LEU A 447 -26.77 11.52 -15.31
N LEU A 448 -26.36 10.59 -14.45
CA LEU A 448 -26.16 9.19 -14.83
C LEU A 448 -27.49 8.45 -15.02
N ILE A 449 -28.61 8.94 -14.47
CA ILE A 449 -29.93 8.29 -14.60
C ILE A 449 -30.34 8.15 -16.06
N LEU A 450 -30.10 9.19 -16.87
CA LEU A 450 -30.44 9.21 -18.28
C LEU A 450 -29.69 8.13 -19.06
N GLN A 451 -28.52 7.71 -18.59
CA GLN A 451 -27.70 6.71 -19.28
C GLN A 451 -28.13 5.27 -19.00
N TYR A 452 -28.85 5.04 -17.90
CA TYR A 452 -29.28 3.72 -17.43
C TYR A 452 -30.81 3.55 -17.42
N TYR A 453 -31.57 4.62 -17.65
CA TYR A 453 -33.04 4.64 -17.59
C TYR A 453 -33.69 3.56 -18.45
N ASP A 454 -33.32 3.46 -19.72
CA ASP A 454 -33.91 2.49 -20.65
C ASP A 454 -33.69 1.05 -20.17
N VAL A 455 -32.48 0.75 -19.72
CA VAL A 455 -32.10 -0.59 -19.25
C VAL A 455 -32.81 -0.95 -17.94
N LEU A 456 -33.03 0.03 -17.06
CA LEU A 456 -33.82 -0.15 -15.85
C LEU A 456 -35.30 -0.40 -16.17
N CYS A 457 -35.86 0.34 -17.13
CA CYS A 457 -37.25 0.18 -17.58
C CYS A 457 -37.48 -1.22 -18.15
N GLU A 458 -36.58 -1.71 -19.01
CA GLU A 458 -36.63 -3.07 -19.55
C GLU A 458 -36.62 -4.16 -18.46
N ARG A 459 -36.01 -3.88 -17.30
CA ARG A 459 -35.93 -4.85 -16.19
C ARG A 459 -37.07 -4.77 -15.19
N SER A 460 -37.90 -3.72 -15.22
CA SER A 460 -39.11 -3.65 -14.39
C SER A 460 -40.10 -4.80 -14.64
N ILE A 461 -39.93 -5.53 -15.75
CA ILE A 461 -40.76 -6.64 -16.23
C ILE A 461 -40.10 -8.02 -15.95
N ASP A 462 -38.96 -8.06 -15.25
CA ASP A 462 -38.26 -9.33 -14.94
C ASP A 462 -39.14 -10.28 -14.10
N THR A 463 -39.16 -11.56 -14.47
CA THR A 463 -40.01 -12.61 -13.87
C THR A 463 -39.34 -13.34 -12.70
N GLY A 464 -38.09 -13.00 -12.37
CA GLY A 464 -37.38 -13.54 -11.20
C GLY A 464 -38.08 -13.14 -9.90
N LYS A 465 -38.67 -14.11 -9.18
CA LYS A 465 -39.26 -13.86 -7.86
C LYS A 465 -38.17 -13.53 -6.84
N GLN A 466 -38.17 -12.30 -6.33
CA GLN A 466 -37.40 -11.91 -5.15
C GLN A 466 -37.81 -12.81 -3.97
N ARG A 467 -36.84 -13.51 -3.36
CA ARG A 467 -37.00 -13.97 -1.99
C ARG A 467 -36.82 -12.76 -1.09
N PHE A 468 -37.89 -12.01 -0.86
CA PHE A 468 -37.95 -11.13 0.29
C PHE A 468 -37.81 -12.02 1.52
N VAL A 469 -36.62 -12.01 2.14
CA VAL A 469 -36.48 -12.45 3.52
C VAL A 469 -37.16 -11.36 4.34
N SER A 470 -38.41 -11.61 4.71
CA SER A 470 -39.08 -10.83 5.73
C SER A 470 -38.37 -11.10 7.05
N ASP A 471 -37.57 -10.14 7.51
CA ASP A 471 -37.13 -10.10 8.90
C ASP A 471 -38.39 -10.03 9.77
N GLY A 472 -38.62 -11.09 10.54
CA GLY A 472 -39.67 -11.21 11.55
C GLY A 472 -39.07 -11.19 12.94
#